data_AF-A0AAW6JY32-F1
#
_entry.id   AF-A0AAW6JY32-F1
#
_cell.length_a   1.000
_cell.length_b   1.000
_cell.length_c   1.000
_cell.angle_alpha   90.00
_cell.angle_beta   90.00
_cell.angle_gamma   90.00
#
_symmetry.space_group_name_H-M   'P 1'
#
loop_
_entity.id
_entity.type
_entity.pdbx_description
1 polymer ?
#
loop_
_entity_poly.entity_id
_entity_poly.type
_entity_poly.pdbx_seq_one_letter_code
_entity_poly.pdbx_strand_id
1 'polypeptide(L)'
;RGVQVVGNYAYVADGYSGLQIIDISNPTTPTLKGNYDNLSFAAGVQVVGNYAYVADGSGLQIIDISNPTTPTLKGNYDTDGYARGVQLVGNYAYVADGDSGLQIIDVSEFTNKTPTNLTLSTSTVAENQVIGTVVGNLTSTDPDTGNTFTYSLVTGTGATDNSLFTITNNQLKTNAIFDYETKNSYSVRLRTTDQGGLFFEKQLNISVTDLNDNESFTTTAQQDIIDADYGDDTITSTWGNLRQNDTIKGGNGTDTLIITGGTVNDIISIDTSNTTNQLDIPETTVFGFERFDLSGFTGTISFNGTTGNDSVKGGTGNDDLGGGDGNDTLNGGAGADLLGGSTGNDTYVVDNVGDVIIEFLNQGIDTVESSITWTLKNHLEDLTLQGTTAINGTGNNLNNRITGNTGNNLLNGGAGADTLLGGLGNDTLTGNAGSDTFIGGF
;
A
#
# COMPACT_ATOMS: atom_id res chain seq x y z
N ARG A 1 -59.34 5.15 -26.25
CA ARG A 1 -58.41 6.29 -26.33
C ARG A 1 -57.88 6.49 -24.92
N GLY A 2 -56.57 6.44 -24.76
CA GLY A 2 -55.89 6.52 -23.48
C GLY A 2 -55.06 7.79 -23.39
N VAL A 3 -54.76 8.20 -22.17
CA VAL A 3 -53.84 9.28 -21.87
C VAL A 3 -52.94 8.87 -20.71
N GLN A 4 -51.66 9.21 -20.79
CA GLN A 4 -50.75 9.14 -19.65
C GLN A 4 -49.99 10.46 -19.52
N VAL A 5 -49.83 10.92 -18.29
CA VAL A 5 -49.01 12.08 -17.95
C VAL A 5 -47.67 11.60 -17.40
N VAL A 6 -46.56 12.09 -17.97
CA VAL A 6 -45.20 11.83 -17.49
C VAL A 6 -44.43 13.15 -17.50
N GLY A 7 -44.04 13.61 -16.30
CA GLY A 7 -43.39 14.91 -16.14
C GLY A 7 -44.25 16.04 -16.71
N ASN A 8 -43.68 16.82 -17.63
CA ASN A 8 -44.33 17.96 -18.27
C ASN A 8 -45.11 17.61 -19.55
N TYR A 9 -45.30 16.32 -19.86
CA TYR A 9 -45.95 15.89 -21.09
C TYR A 9 -47.18 15.02 -20.83
N ALA A 10 -48.24 15.24 -21.61
CA ALA A 10 -49.37 14.34 -21.76
C ALA A 10 -49.27 13.60 -23.10
N TYR A 11 -49.28 12.27 -23.04
CA TYR A 11 -49.22 11.38 -24.20
C TYR A 11 -50.61 10.83 -24.44
N VAL A 12 -51.20 11.13 -25.59
CA VAL A 12 -52.60 10.83 -25.90
C VAL A 12 -52.68 9.91 -27.11
N ALA A 13 -53.33 8.76 -26.94
CA ALA A 13 -53.70 7.87 -28.04
C ALA A 13 -55.03 8.36 -28.65
N ASP A 14 -54.96 9.10 -29.75
CA ASP A 14 -56.09 9.82 -30.36
C ASP A 14 -56.64 9.18 -31.64
N GLY A 15 -56.84 7.85 -31.63
CA GLY A 15 -57.42 7.13 -32.76
C GLY A 15 -56.59 7.30 -34.03
N TYR A 16 -57.21 7.78 -35.11
CA TYR A 16 -56.54 7.99 -36.41
C TYR A 16 -55.55 9.16 -36.43
N SER A 17 -55.57 10.04 -35.43
CA SER A 17 -54.52 11.06 -35.27
C SER A 17 -53.22 10.44 -34.71
N GLY A 18 -53.24 9.17 -34.29
CA GLY A 18 -52.10 8.47 -33.71
C GLY A 18 -51.75 8.94 -32.28
N LEU A 19 -50.46 8.94 -31.97
CA LEU A 19 -49.93 9.39 -30.68
C LEU A 19 -49.68 10.90 -30.72
N GLN A 20 -50.30 11.63 -29.80
CA GLN A 20 -50.11 13.08 -29.64
C GLN A 20 -49.32 13.34 -28.35
N ILE A 21 -48.26 14.14 -28.42
CA ILE A 21 -47.44 14.54 -27.27
C ILE A 21 -47.72 16.02 -27.01
N ILE A 22 -48.33 16.32 -25.87
CA ILE A 22 -48.78 17.65 -25.50
C ILE A 22 -47.91 18.14 -24.34
N ASP A 23 -47.25 19.28 -24.52
CA ASP A 23 -46.57 20.00 -23.45
C ASP A 23 -47.62 20.63 -22.52
N ILE A 24 -47.59 20.21 -21.26
CA ILE A 24 -48.50 20.62 -20.19
C ILE A 24 -47.74 21.34 -19.07
N SER A 25 -46.50 21.80 -19.32
CA SER A 25 -45.74 22.61 -18.36
C SER A 25 -46.51 23.85 -17.88
N ASN A 26 -47.36 24.41 -18.73
CA ASN A 26 -48.43 25.33 -18.34
C ASN A 26 -49.81 24.66 -18.51
N PRO A 27 -50.47 24.21 -17.44
CA PRO A 27 -51.74 23.48 -17.52
C PRO A 27 -52.91 24.34 -18.02
N THR A 28 -52.79 25.66 -18.00
CA THR A 28 -53.83 26.57 -18.53
C THR A 28 -53.71 26.80 -20.04
N THR A 29 -52.55 26.50 -20.63
CA THR A 29 -52.28 26.65 -22.07
C THR A 29 -51.46 25.47 -22.62
N PRO A 30 -52.00 24.25 -22.66
CA PRO A 30 -51.30 23.10 -23.24
C PRO A 30 -50.98 23.34 -24.73
N THR A 31 -49.82 22.87 -25.19
CA THR A 31 -49.40 23.01 -26.59
C THR A 31 -48.97 21.68 -27.19
N LEU A 32 -49.28 21.44 -28.47
CA LEU A 32 -48.80 20.24 -29.15
C LEU A 32 -47.27 20.32 -29.29
N LYS A 33 -46.55 19.37 -28.69
CA LYS A 33 -45.09 19.27 -28.76
C LYS A 33 -44.63 18.49 -29.98
N GLY A 34 -45.34 17.43 -30.32
CA GLY A 34 -45.09 16.56 -31.47
C GLY A 34 -46.11 15.44 -31.56
N ASN A 35 -46.06 14.65 -32.63
CA ASN A 35 -46.97 13.54 -32.86
C ASN A 35 -46.30 12.40 -33.64
N TYR A 36 -46.91 11.22 -33.56
CA TYR A 36 -46.64 10.08 -34.44
C TYR A 36 -47.98 9.60 -35.01
N ASP A 37 -48.25 9.94 -36.27
CA ASP A 37 -49.54 9.77 -36.95
C ASP A 37 -49.64 8.52 -37.83
N ASN A 38 -48.53 7.79 -38.03
CA ASN A 38 -48.50 6.56 -38.82
C ASN A 38 -48.97 5.33 -38.01
N LEU A 39 -50.18 5.40 -37.47
CA LEU A 39 -50.82 4.35 -36.67
C LEU A 39 -52.18 3.97 -37.26
N SER A 40 -52.60 2.71 -37.12
CA SER A 40 -53.87 2.22 -37.70
C SER A 40 -55.08 2.77 -36.95
N PHE A 41 -55.07 2.73 -35.61
CA PHE A 41 -56.02 3.43 -34.72
C PHE A 41 -55.50 3.39 -33.27
N ALA A 42 -54.92 4.47 -32.76
CA ALA A 42 -54.35 4.50 -31.40
C ALA A 42 -55.45 4.46 -30.32
N ALA A 43 -55.49 3.39 -29.52
CA ALA A 43 -56.54 3.13 -28.53
C ALA A 43 -56.07 3.31 -27.08
N GLY A 44 -54.85 2.90 -26.77
CA GLY A 44 -54.24 3.00 -25.43
C GLY A 44 -52.76 3.37 -25.54
N VAL A 45 -52.22 3.99 -24.49
CA VAL A 45 -50.79 4.34 -24.43
C VAL A 45 -50.28 4.14 -23.03
N GLN A 46 -49.06 3.61 -22.92
CA GLN A 46 -48.24 3.72 -21.73
C GLN A 46 -46.83 4.19 -22.07
N VAL A 47 -46.26 5.07 -21.26
CA VAL A 47 -44.92 5.59 -21.37
C VAL A 47 -44.06 5.02 -20.24
N VAL A 48 -42.92 4.46 -20.62
CA VAL A 48 -41.87 3.95 -19.72
C VAL A 48 -40.52 4.39 -20.28
N GLY A 49 -39.79 5.20 -19.53
CA GLY A 49 -38.52 5.78 -19.98
C GLY A 49 -38.68 6.59 -21.27
N ASN A 50 -37.89 6.25 -22.29
CA ASN A 50 -37.87 6.92 -23.59
C ASN A 50 -38.83 6.30 -24.61
N TYR A 51 -39.72 5.39 -24.20
CA TYR A 51 -40.62 4.70 -25.10
C TYR A 51 -42.09 4.92 -24.73
N ALA A 52 -42.91 5.19 -25.75
CA ALA A 52 -44.36 5.12 -25.68
C ALA A 52 -44.83 3.82 -26.34
N TYR A 53 -45.43 2.95 -25.54
CA TYR A 53 -46.08 1.72 -25.93
C TYR A 53 -47.53 2.05 -26.26
N VAL A 54 -47.90 1.96 -27.53
CA VAL A 54 -49.23 2.34 -28.03
C VAL A 54 -49.95 1.09 -28.48
N ALA A 55 -51.09 0.80 -27.87
CA ALA A 55 -52.02 -0.21 -28.36
C ALA A 55 -52.82 0.40 -29.51
N ASP A 56 -52.69 -0.18 -30.71
CA ASP A 56 -53.35 0.29 -31.92
C ASP A 56 -54.07 -0.83 -32.70
N GLY A 57 -54.68 -0.48 -33.83
CA GLY A 57 -55.41 -1.42 -34.68
C GLY A 57 -54.57 -2.52 -35.33
N SER A 58 -53.24 -2.50 -35.16
CA SER A 58 -52.31 -3.50 -35.66
C SER A 58 -51.53 -4.18 -34.51
N GLY A 59 -51.96 -3.98 -33.26
CA GLY A 59 -51.34 -4.56 -32.07
C GLY A 59 -50.56 -3.56 -31.22
N LEU A 60 -49.35 -3.92 -30.81
CA LEU A 60 -48.50 -3.11 -29.95
C LEU A 60 -47.44 -2.37 -30.78
N GLN A 61 -47.43 -1.04 -30.69
CA GLN A 61 -46.45 -0.17 -31.32
C GLN A 61 -45.52 0.42 -30.28
N ILE A 62 -44.22 0.42 -30.51
CA ILE A 62 -43.21 0.94 -29.59
C ILE A 62 -42.56 2.15 -30.25
N ILE A 63 -42.87 3.32 -29.73
CA ILE A 63 -42.45 4.61 -30.28
C ILE A 63 -41.34 5.17 -29.41
N ASP A 64 -40.19 5.44 -30.01
CA ASP A 64 -39.10 6.20 -29.39
C ASP A 64 -39.52 7.68 -29.30
N ILE A 65 -39.61 8.16 -28.06
CA ILE A 65 -40.00 9.51 -27.68
C ILE A 65 -38.85 10.29 -27.00
N SER A 66 -37.62 9.80 -27.11
CA SER A 66 -36.42 10.50 -26.61
C SER A 66 -36.31 11.93 -27.16
N ASN A 67 -36.78 12.14 -28.39
CA ASN A 67 -37.07 13.46 -28.93
C ASN A 67 -38.60 13.64 -29.10
N PRO A 68 -39.28 14.34 -28.17
CA PRO A 68 -40.73 14.48 -28.19
C PRO A 68 -41.27 15.34 -29.34
N THR A 69 -40.43 16.11 -30.06
CA THR A 69 -40.87 16.87 -31.25
C THR A 69 -40.90 16.02 -32.51
N THR A 70 -40.15 14.92 -32.55
CA THR A 70 -40.05 14.02 -33.71
C THR A 70 -39.98 12.56 -33.25
N PRO A 71 -41.07 12.00 -32.71
CA PRO A 71 -41.10 10.60 -32.30
C PRO A 71 -40.90 9.66 -33.50
N THR A 72 -40.32 8.49 -33.26
CA THR A 72 -40.04 7.51 -34.33
C THR A 72 -40.47 6.10 -33.91
N LEU A 73 -40.88 5.27 -34.87
CA LEU A 73 -41.19 3.87 -34.60
C LEU A 73 -39.90 3.09 -34.33
N LYS A 74 -39.84 2.42 -33.18
CA LYS A 74 -38.71 1.59 -32.79
C LYS A 74 -38.97 0.11 -33.07
N GLY A 75 -40.20 -0.35 -32.85
CA GLY A 75 -40.60 -1.73 -33.05
C GLY A 75 -42.12 -1.89 -32.97
N ASN A 76 -42.61 -3.05 -33.35
CA ASN A 76 -44.01 -3.41 -33.24
C ASN A 76 -44.18 -4.92 -33.05
N TYR A 77 -45.33 -5.29 -32.50
CA TYR A 77 -45.74 -6.66 -32.29
C TYR A 77 -47.20 -6.79 -32.70
N ASP A 78 -47.47 -7.62 -33.72
CA ASP A 78 -48.82 -7.92 -34.17
C ASP A 78 -49.53 -8.80 -33.12
N THR A 79 -50.76 -8.44 -32.75
CA THR A 79 -51.61 -9.21 -31.84
C THR A 79 -52.76 -9.90 -32.56
N ASP A 80 -52.76 -9.92 -33.90
CA ASP A 80 -53.79 -10.49 -34.78
C ASP A 80 -55.20 -9.88 -34.59
N GLY A 81 -55.28 -8.68 -34.01
CA GLY A 81 -56.55 -8.05 -33.64
C GLY A 81 -56.44 -6.59 -33.20
N TYR A 82 -57.56 -6.04 -32.73
CA TYR A 82 -57.62 -4.66 -32.25
C TYR A 82 -57.15 -4.54 -30.79
N ALA A 83 -55.89 -4.14 -30.59
CA ALA A 83 -55.38 -3.80 -29.26
C ALA A 83 -56.04 -2.54 -28.69
N ARG A 84 -56.53 -2.63 -27.45
CA ARG A 84 -57.30 -1.57 -26.77
C ARG A 84 -56.55 -0.91 -25.62
N GLY A 85 -55.65 -1.64 -24.98
CA GLY A 85 -54.89 -1.17 -23.83
C GLY A 85 -53.58 -1.93 -23.70
N VAL A 86 -52.60 -1.28 -23.08
CA VAL A 86 -51.28 -1.86 -22.81
C VAL A 86 -50.88 -1.52 -21.38
N GLN A 87 -50.29 -2.48 -20.69
CA GLN A 87 -49.63 -2.30 -19.40
C GLN A 87 -48.25 -2.98 -19.38
N LEU A 88 -47.19 -2.27 -19.06
CA LEU A 88 -45.85 -2.78 -18.86
C LEU A 88 -45.64 -3.15 -17.40
N VAL A 89 -45.12 -4.36 -17.19
CA VAL A 89 -44.66 -4.86 -15.89
C VAL A 89 -43.32 -5.58 -16.10
N GLY A 90 -42.24 -4.98 -15.61
CA GLY A 90 -40.88 -5.46 -15.85
C GLY A 90 -40.56 -5.48 -17.34
N ASN A 91 -40.17 -6.64 -17.86
CA ASN A 91 -39.79 -6.85 -19.25
C ASN A 91 -40.98 -7.19 -20.17
N TYR A 92 -42.21 -7.22 -19.63
CA TYR A 92 -43.37 -7.70 -20.39
C TYR A 92 -44.41 -6.60 -20.59
N ALA A 93 -44.93 -6.51 -21.81
CA ALA A 93 -46.12 -5.74 -22.16
C ALA A 93 -47.35 -6.65 -22.17
N TYR A 94 -48.35 -6.29 -21.38
CA TYR A 94 -49.64 -6.95 -21.27
C TYR A 94 -50.63 -6.16 -22.12
N VAL A 95 -51.04 -6.72 -23.25
CA VAL A 95 -51.87 -6.05 -24.25
C VAL A 95 -53.25 -6.68 -24.27
N ALA A 96 -54.27 -5.87 -23.99
CA ALA A 96 -55.66 -6.30 -24.07
C ALA A 96 -56.17 -6.16 -25.51
N ASP A 97 -56.26 -7.27 -26.22
CA ASP A 97 -56.72 -7.36 -27.60
C ASP A 97 -58.20 -7.81 -27.67
N GLY A 98 -58.96 -7.18 -28.59
CA GLY A 98 -60.38 -7.45 -28.77
C GLY A 98 -60.68 -8.81 -29.40
N ASP A 99 -59.80 -9.32 -30.24
CA ASP A 99 -59.98 -10.57 -31.00
C ASP A 99 -59.14 -11.71 -30.37
N SER A 100 -57.92 -11.40 -29.95
CA SER A 100 -56.95 -12.36 -29.42
C SER A 100 -56.88 -12.43 -27.88
N GLY A 101 -57.66 -11.60 -27.17
CA GLY A 101 -57.66 -11.56 -25.70
C GLY A 101 -56.39 -10.95 -25.10
N LEU A 102 -55.94 -11.41 -23.94
CA LEU A 102 -54.72 -10.90 -23.31
C LEU A 102 -53.47 -11.49 -23.97
N GLN A 103 -52.65 -10.62 -24.57
CA GLN A 103 -51.34 -10.95 -25.12
C GLN A 103 -50.24 -10.50 -24.15
N ILE A 104 -49.22 -11.35 -23.94
CA ILE A 104 -48.06 -11.04 -23.08
C ILE A 104 -46.82 -11.09 -23.95
N ILE A 105 -46.23 -9.92 -24.17
CA ILE A 105 -45.14 -9.71 -25.14
C ILE A 105 -43.87 -9.36 -24.38
N ASP A 106 -42.76 -10.05 -24.68
CA ASP A 106 -41.44 -9.71 -24.16
C ASP A 106 -40.91 -8.46 -24.88
N VAL A 107 -40.64 -7.41 -24.12
CA VAL A 107 -40.13 -6.12 -24.58
C VAL A 107 -38.79 -5.79 -23.90
N SER A 108 -38.07 -6.79 -23.39
CA SER A 108 -36.78 -6.63 -22.67
C SER A 108 -35.69 -5.92 -23.49
N GLU A 109 -35.77 -5.97 -24.82
CA GLU A 109 -34.85 -5.23 -25.69
C GLU A 109 -35.01 -3.70 -25.60
N PHE A 110 -36.14 -3.21 -25.07
CA PHE A 110 -36.46 -1.79 -24.91
C PHE A 110 -36.41 -1.30 -23.45
N THR A 111 -36.07 -2.19 -22.52
CA THR A 111 -35.86 -1.83 -21.10
C THR A 111 -34.37 -1.62 -20.83
N ASN A 112 -34.04 -0.62 -20.02
CA ASN A 112 -32.67 -0.37 -19.56
C ASN A 112 -32.17 -1.57 -18.72
N LYS A 113 -30.96 -2.04 -19.03
CA LYS A 113 -30.31 -3.19 -18.40
C LYS A 113 -29.15 -2.70 -17.55
N THR A 114 -28.93 -3.37 -16.42
CA THR A 114 -27.85 -2.99 -15.50
C THR A 114 -26.48 -3.19 -16.16
N PRO A 115 -25.51 -2.28 -15.92
CA PRO A 115 -24.12 -2.51 -16.30
C PRO A 115 -23.62 -3.85 -15.74
N THR A 116 -22.73 -4.51 -16.47
CA THR A 116 -22.27 -5.88 -16.14
C THR A 116 -20.81 -5.93 -15.71
N ASN A 117 -20.03 -4.89 -15.99
CA ASN A 117 -18.64 -4.84 -15.58
C ASN A 117 -18.14 -3.40 -15.42
N LEU A 118 -17.12 -3.28 -14.56
CA LEU A 118 -16.32 -2.09 -14.34
C LEU A 118 -14.85 -2.50 -14.34
N THR A 119 -14.05 -1.85 -15.17
CA THR A 119 -12.60 -2.09 -15.28
C THR A 119 -11.83 -0.80 -15.16
N LEU A 120 -10.56 -0.93 -14.77
CA LEU A 120 -9.60 0.14 -14.69
C LEU A 120 -8.43 -0.23 -15.62
N SER A 121 -7.96 0.71 -16.44
CA SER A 121 -6.90 0.43 -17.44
C SER A 121 -5.60 -0.08 -16.82
N THR A 122 -5.29 0.40 -15.62
CA THR A 122 -4.08 0.14 -14.84
C THR A 122 -4.47 0.20 -13.37
N SER A 123 -4.08 -0.79 -12.57
CA SER A 123 -4.35 -0.84 -11.14
C SER A 123 -3.08 -0.68 -10.31
N THR A 124 -2.10 0.03 -10.87
CA THR A 124 -0.80 0.28 -10.26
C THR A 124 -0.48 1.77 -10.32
N VAL A 125 0.19 2.27 -9.30
CA VAL A 125 0.76 3.63 -9.28
C VAL A 125 2.15 3.53 -8.64
N ALA A 126 3.13 4.26 -9.16
CA ALA A 126 4.41 4.37 -8.46
C ALA A 126 4.21 5.08 -7.12
N GLU A 127 5.07 4.79 -6.16
CA GLU A 127 5.12 5.57 -4.94
C GLU A 127 5.67 6.98 -5.17
N ASN A 128 5.61 7.80 -4.13
CA ASN A 128 6.16 9.16 -4.06
C ASN A 128 5.61 10.12 -5.13
N GLN A 129 4.54 9.72 -5.82
CA GLN A 129 3.89 10.55 -6.82
C GLN A 129 3.02 11.62 -6.14
N VAL A 130 3.01 12.82 -6.72
CA VAL A 130 2.20 13.94 -6.25
C VAL A 130 0.70 13.61 -6.21
N ILE A 131 -0.03 14.27 -5.30
CA ILE A 131 -1.49 14.15 -5.19
C ILE A 131 -2.16 14.48 -6.53
N GLY A 132 -3.14 13.67 -6.93
CA GLY A 132 -3.86 13.81 -8.20
C GLY A 132 -3.25 13.01 -9.35
N THR A 133 -2.22 12.20 -9.08
CA THR A 133 -1.64 11.26 -10.06
C THR A 133 -2.70 10.28 -10.55
N VAL A 134 -2.77 10.07 -11.86
CA VAL A 134 -3.74 9.15 -12.48
C VAL A 134 -3.29 7.72 -12.22
N VAL A 135 -4.15 6.94 -11.56
CA VAL A 135 -3.96 5.48 -11.41
C VAL A 135 -4.37 4.79 -12.70
N GLY A 136 -5.53 5.15 -13.25
CA GLY A 136 -6.04 4.58 -14.49
C GLY A 136 -7.39 5.15 -14.92
N ASN A 137 -7.83 4.79 -16.12
CA ASN A 137 -9.11 5.17 -16.69
C ASN A 137 -10.15 4.06 -16.44
N LEU A 138 -11.31 4.46 -15.93
CA LEU A 138 -12.48 3.63 -15.70
C LEU A 138 -13.26 3.42 -17.00
N THR A 139 -13.68 2.18 -17.21
CA THR A 139 -14.52 1.77 -18.33
C THR A 139 -15.58 0.79 -17.86
N SER A 140 -16.77 0.87 -18.47
CA SER A 140 -17.92 0.03 -18.13
C SER A 140 -18.33 -0.85 -19.31
N THR A 141 -18.90 -2.01 -19.02
CA THR A 141 -19.56 -2.86 -20.02
C THR A 141 -21.04 -2.92 -19.70
N ASP A 142 -21.87 -2.73 -20.72
CA ASP A 142 -23.32 -2.68 -20.59
C ASP A 142 -23.98 -3.37 -21.79
N PRO A 143 -25.01 -4.19 -21.57
CA PRO A 143 -25.81 -4.77 -22.65
C PRO A 143 -26.47 -3.74 -23.58
N ASP A 144 -26.75 -2.53 -23.11
CA ASP A 144 -27.39 -1.48 -23.89
C ASP A 144 -26.34 -0.63 -24.65
N THR A 145 -26.56 -0.44 -25.95
CA THR A 145 -25.59 0.24 -26.83
C THR A 145 -25.65 1.74 -26.70
N GLY A 146 -24.49 2.40 -26.61
CA GLY A 146 -24.39 3.87 -26.66
C GLY A 146 -24.66 4.58 -25.33
N ASN A 147 -24.70 3.85 -24.21
CA ASN A 147 -24.86 4.42 -22.88
C ASN A 147 -23.72 5.38 -22.52
N THR A 148 -24.09 6.43 -21.80
CA THR A 148 -23.13 7.26 -21.04
C THR A 148 -23.06 6.73 -19.61
N PHE A 149 -21.88 6.83 -18.99
CA PHE A 149 -21.64 6.31 -17.65
C PHE A 149 -21.11 7.38 -16.71
N THR A 150 -21.55 7.31 -15.47
CA THR A 150 -21.00 8.09 -14.35
C THR A 150 -20.32 7.17 -13.34
N TYR A 151 -19.24 7.65 -12.73
CA TYR A 151 -18.41 6.88 -11.82
C TYR A 151 -18.36 7.54 -10.43
N SER A 152 -18.40 6.73 -9.37
CA SER A 152 -18.31 7.22 -7.99
C SER A 152 -17.62 6.20 -7.06
N LEU A 153 -17.02 6.70 -5.99
CA LEU A 153 -16.56 5.89 -4.84
C LEU A 153 -17.75 5.69 -3.90
N VAL A 154 -17.97 4.46 -3.44
CA VAL A 154 -19.14 4.09 -2.62
C VAL A 154 -18.72 3.29 -1.38
N THR A 155 -19.55 3.31 -0.34
CA THR A 155 -19.30 2.57 0.91
C THR A 155 -19.59 1.07 0.75
N GLY A 156 -19.10 0.25 1.68
CA GLY A 156 -19.31 -1.21 1.71
C GLY A 156 -18.01 -1.99 1.78
N THR A 157 -18.07 -3.31 1.57
CA THR A 157 -16.87 -4.16 1.56
C THR A 157 -15.90 -3.71 0.46
N GLY A 158 -14.63 -3.51 0.85
CA GLY A 158 -13.57 -3.04 -0.03
C GLY A 158 -13.43 -1.52 -0.13
N ALA A 159 -14.16 -0.74 0.67
CA ALA A 159 -14.14 0.72 0.65
C ALA A 159 -13.18 1.37 1.67
N THR A 160 -12.30 0.58 2.29
CA THR A 160 -11.43 1.01 3.41
C THR A 160 -10.55 2.20 3.06
N ASP A 161 -10.07 2.26 1.81
CA ASP A 161 -9.10 3.25 1.38
C ASP A 161 -9.72 4.33 0.47
N ASN A 162 -11.05 4.39 0.33
CA ASN A 162 -11.73 5.31 -0.59
C ASN A 162 -11.32 6.78 -0.39
N SER A 163 -11.03 7.23 0.83
CA SER A 163 -10.63 8.62 1.11
C SER A 163 -9.28 9.02 0.51
N LEU A 164 -8.44 8.04 0.16
CA LEU A 164 -7.13 8.22 -0.45
C LEU A 164 -7.20 8.33 -1.98
N PHE A 165 -8.40 8.32 -2.55
CA PHE A 165 -8.62 8.43 -3.99
C PHE A 165 -9.74 9.41 -4.33
N THR A 166 -9.70 9.91 -5.56
CA THR A 166 -10.75 10.74 -6.13
C THR A 166 -11.03 10.34 -7.58
N ILE A 167 -12.21 10.70 -8.09
CA ILE A 167 -12.60 10.46 -9.48
C ILE A 167 -12.82 11.81 -10.15
N THR A 168 -12.14 12.02 -11.28
CA THR A 168 -12.41 13.17 -12.17
C THR A 168 -12.73 12.64 -13.55
N ASN A 169 -13.93 12.93 -14.04
CA ASN A 169 -14.49 12.33 -15.26
C ASN A 169 -14.51 10.79 -15.15
N ASN A 170 -13.68 10.10 -15.94
CA ASN A 170 -13.49 8.66 -15.89
C ASN A 170 -12.12 8.25 -15.33
N GLN A 171 -11.37 9.14 -14.69
CA GLN A 171 -10.04 8.80 -14.16
C GLN A 171 -10.11 8.58 -12.64
N LEU A 172 -9.60 7.45 -12.18
CA LEU A 172 -9.26 7.26 -10.77
C LEU A 172 -7.90 7.91 -10.52
N LYS A 173 -7.83 8.80 -9.52
CA LYS A 173 -6.63 9.55 -9.15
C LYS A 173 -6.30 9.40 -7.68
N THR A 174 -5.03 9.51 -7.33
CA THR A 174 -4.58 9.55 -5.94
C THR A 174 -5.05 10.84 -5.26
N ASN A 175 -5.35 10.76 -3.96
CA ASN A 175 -5.68 11.89 -3.09
C ASN A 175 -4.70 12.00 -1.90
N ALA A 176 -3.60 11.26 -1.98
CA ALA A 176 -2.49 11.23 -1.04
C ALA A 176 -1.20 10.91 -1.82
N ILE A 177 -0.05 11.16 -1.19
CA ILE A 177 1.23 10.58 -1.63
C ILE A 177 1.30 9.19 -0.99
N PHE A 178 1.66 8.18 -1.77
CA PHE A 178 1.80 6.82 -1.30
C PHE A 178 3.27 6.45 -1.17
N ASP A 179 3.55 5.63 -0.18
CA ASP A 179 4.86 5.08 0.18
C ASP A 179 4.68 3.57 0.25
N TYR A 180 5.53 2.84 -0.47
CA TYR A 180 5.47 1.39 -0.62
C TYR A 180 5.76 0.66 0.69
N GLU A 181 6.76 1.12 1.43
CA GLU A 181 7.22 0.58 2.73
C GLU A 181 6.11 0.70 3.78
N THR A 182 5.38 1.81 3.78
CA THR A 182 4.24 2.01 4.67
C THR A 182 3.08 1.08 4.32
N LYS A 183 2.68 1.02 3.05
CA LYS A 183 1.59 0.16 2.58
C LYS A 183 1.58 0.07 1.04
N ASN A 184 1.74 -1.14 0.53
CA ASN A 184 1.84 -1.40 -0.91
C ASN A 184 0.54 -1.78 -1.64
N SER A 185 -0.60 -1.88 -0.95
CA SER A 185 -1.88 -2.25 -1.60
C SER A 185 -3.09 -1.62 -0.91
N TYR A 186 -3.97 -1.01 -1.72
CA TYR A 186 -5.14 -0.26 -1.25
C TYR A 186 -6.42 -0.81 -1.90
N SER A 187 -7.49 -0.90 -1.12
CA SER A 187 -8.79 -1.37 -1.61
C SER A 187 -9.76 -0.20 -1.77
N VAL A 188 -10.31 -0.06 -2.99
CA VAL A 188 -11.37 0.91 -3.30
C VAL A 188 -12.63 0.21 -3.79
N ARG A 189 -13.80 0.76 -3.45
CA ARG A 189 -15.10 0.31 -3.95
C ARG A 189 -15.72 1.35 -4.86
N LEU A 190 -15.94 0.98 -6.11
CA LEU A 190 -16.38 1.85 -7.18
C LEU A 190 -17.75 1.45 -7.68
N ARG A 191 -18.54 2.43 -8.11
CA ARG A 191 -19.82 2.28 -8.79
C ARG A 191 -19.76 2.89 -10.18
N THR A 192 -20.28 2.17 -11.17
CA THR A 192 -20.69 2.72 -12.47
C THR A 192 -22.21 2.78 -12.55
N THR A 193 -22.75 3.88 -13.06
CA THR A 193 -24.19 4.07 -13.27
C THR A 193 -24.44 4.46 -14.72
N ASP A 194 -25.33 3.74 -15.40
CA ASP A 194 -25.73 4.03 -16.77
C ASP A 194 -26.66 5.25 -16.87
N GLN A 195 -27.01 5.63 -18.10
CA GLN A 195 -27.92 6.75 -18.37
C GLN A 195 -29.35 6.50 -17.85
N GLY A 196 -29.79 5.25 -17.74
CA GLY A 196 -31.08 4.85 -17.19
C GLY A 196 -31.11 4.80 -15.66
N GLY A 197 -29.98 5.01 -14.99
CA GLY A 197 -29.84 5.03 -13.53
C GLY A 197 -29.60 3.66 -12.89
N LEU A 198 -29.47 2.57 -13.65
CA LEU A 198 -29.05 1.28 -13.10
C LEU A 198 -27.53 1.27 -12.91
N PHE A 199 -27.06 0.50 -11.94
CA PHE A 199 -25.66 0.57 -11.51
C PHE A 199 -25.04 -0.79 -11.22
N PHE A 200 -23.72 -0.83 -11.34
CA PHE A 200 -22.87 -1.96 -10.97
C PHE A 200 -21.75 -1.48 -10.05
N GLU A 201 -21.41 -2.29 -9.05
CA GLU A 201 -20.35 -1.99 -8.09
C GLU A 201 -19.27 -3.05 -8.09
N LYS A 202 -18.03 -2.63 -7.87
CA LYS A 202 -16.88 -3.53 -7.82
C LYS A 202 -15.82 -3.01 -6.86
N GLN A 203 -15.23 -3.94 -6.11
CA GLN A 203 -13.99 -3.69 -5.39
C GLN A 203 -12.81 -3.84 -6.36
N LEU A 204 -11.88 -2.90 -6.33
CA LEU A 204 -10.58 -2.98 -7.02
C LEU A 204 -9.46 -2.80 -6.00
N ASN A 205 -8.37 -3.53 -6.20
CA ASN A 205 -7.13 -3.33 -5.46
C ASN A 205 -6.18 -2.49 -6.31
N ILE A 206 -5.62 -1.45 -5.72
CA ILE A 206 -4.59 -0.59 -6.32
C ILE A 206 -3.26 -0.93 -5.65
N SER A 207 -2.30 -1.39 -6.43
CA SER A 207 -0.96 -1.68 -5.93
C SER A 207 -0.05 -0.47 -6.09
N VAL A 208 0.74 -0.18 -5.08
CA VAL A 208 1.86 0.76 -5.20
C VAL A 208 3.07 -0.04 -5.68
N THR A 209 3.80 0.49 -6.66
CA THR A 209 5.04 -0.12 -7.12
C THR A 209 6.22 0.59 -6.48
N ASP A 210 7.04 -0.21 -5.82
CA ASP A 210 8.37 0.11 -5.32
C ASP A 210 9.23 0.71 -6.44
N LEU A 211 9.70 1.94 -6.23
CA LEU A 211 10.80 2.51 -6.99
C LEU A 211 12.07 2.29 -6.17
N ASN A 212 13.09 1.67 -6.79
CA ASN A 212 14.35 1.40 -6.11
C ASN A 212 15.08 2.71 -5.80
N ASP A 213 14.81 3.23 -4.61
CA ASP A 213 15.29 4.49 -4.05
C ASP A 213 16.49 4.20 -3.11
N ASN A 214 17.45 3.38 -3.55
CA ASN A 214 18.72 3.17 -2.83
C ASN A 214 19.80 4.06 -3.47
N GLU A 215 19.78 5.35 -3.16
CA GLU A 215 20.73 6.31 -3.66
C GLU A 215 22.05 6.19 -2.90
N SER A 216 23.13 6.57 -3.58
CA SER A 216 24.44 6.70 -2.96
C SER A 216 25.04 8.06 -3.23
N PHE A 217 25.36 8.77 -2.16
CA PHE A 217 25.94 10.10 -2.21
C PHE A 217 27.37 10.09 -1.67
N THR A 218 28.19 11.03 -2.12
CA THR A 218 29.52 11.26 -1.58
C THR A 218 29.77 12.74 -1.36
N THR A 219 30.19 13.12 -0.16
CA THR A 219 30.52 14.52 0.13
C THR A 219 31.84 14.93 -0.53
N THR A 220 32.01 16.23 -0.75
CA THR A 220 33.16 16.87 -1.38
C THR A 220 33.93 17.73 -0.37
N ALA A 221 35.03 18.34 -0.81
CA ALA A 221 35.75 19.32 0.00
C ALA A 221 35.12 20.73 -0.09
N GLN A 222 33.88 20.84 -0.55
CA GLN A 222 33.08 22.06 -0.61
C GLN A 222 31.87 21.90 0.32
N GLN A 223 31.09 22.98 0.48
CA GLN A 223 29.80 22.89 1.16
C GLN A 223 28.86 21.99 0.37
N ASP A 224 28.37 20.93 1.01
CA ASP A 224 27.38 20.03 0.45
C ASP A 224 26.02 20.20 1.15
N ILE A 225 24.95 20.07 0.36
CA ILE A 225 23.57 19.96 0.86
C ILE A 225 23.01 18.69 0.24
N ILE A 226 22.95 17.64 1.04
CA ILE A 226 22.42 16.32 0.68
C ILE A 226 21.13 16.10 1.46
N ASP A 227 20.08 15.77 0.72
CA ASP A 227 18.80 15.29 1.23
C ASP A 227 18.51 14.02 0.44
N ALA A 228 18.58 12.86 1.09
CA ALA A 228 18.43 11.57 0.43
C ALA A 228 16.95 11.16 0.25
N ASP A 229 16.02 11.99 0.72
CA ASP A 229 14.57 11.89 0.49
C ASP A 229 13.93 10.62 1.10
N TYR A 230 13.64 9.58 0.30
CA TYR A 230 12.98 8.34 0.73
C TYR A 230 13.83 7.15 0.27
N GLY A 231 13.82 6.06 1.03
CA GLY A 231 14.52 4.82 0.70
C GLY A 231 15.60 4.45 1.71
N ASP A 232 16.29 3.33 1.49
CA ASP A 232 17.44 2.92 2.31
C ASP A 232 18.73 3.43 1.66
N ASP A 233 19.15 4.63 2.04
CA ASP A 233 20.23 5.34 1.35
C ASP A 233 21.60 5.13 1.97
N THR A 234 22.65 5.41 1.18
CA THR A 234 24.04 5.36 1.66
C THR A 234 24.79 6.65 1.34
N ILE A 235 25.17 7.37 2.38
CA ILE A 235 25.98 8.58 2.26
C ILE A 235 27.39 8.29 2.73
N THR A 236 28.37 8.47 1.83
CA THR A 236 29.80 8.30 2.15
C THR A 236 30.49 9.65 2.32
N SER A 237 31.29 9.77 3.37
CA SER A 237 32.08 10.96 3.63
C SER A 237 33.50 10.63 4.12
N THR A 238 34.38 11.61 4.00
CA THR A 238 35.66 11.61 4.71
C THR A 238 35.59 12.62 5.85
N TRP A 239 36.29 12.35 6.95
CA TRP A 239 36.35 13.26 8.09
C TRP A 239 36.75 14.71 7.71
N GLY A 240 37.62 14.85 6.71
CA GLY A 240 38.07 16.16 6.23
C GLY A 240 37.01 16.94 5.44
N ASN A 241 35.99 16.26 4.91
CA ASN A 241 34.92 16.89 4.15
C ASN A 241 33.81 17.43 5.07
N LEU A 242 33.52 16.78 6.20
CA LEU A 242 32.41 17.11 7.11
C LEU A 242 32.59 18.39 7.95
N ARG A 243 33.28 19.40 7.46
CA ARG A 243 33.56 20.64 8.21
C ARG A 243 33.37 21.88 7.35
N GLN A 244 32.54 21.79 6.31
CA GLN A 244 32.43 22.80 5.27
C GLN A 244 31.07 23.52 5.28
N ASN A 245 30.35 23.56 6.41
CA ASN A 245 28.96 24.06 6.50
C ASN A 245 27.96 23.10 5.85
N ASP A 246 28.23 21.79 5.95
CA ASP A 246 27.48 20.73 5.29
C ASP A 246 26.13 20.47 5.96
N THR A 247 25.14 20.13 5.14
CA THR A 247 23.85 19.62 5.60
C THR A 247 23.62 18.27 4.94
N ILE A 248 23.53 17.22 5.74
CA ILE A 248 23.41 15.84 5.28
C ILE A 248 22.20 15.21 5.97
N LYS A 249 21.27 14.66 5.19
CA LYS A 249 20.06 14.03 5.72
C LYS A 249 19.86 12.67 5.07
N GLY A 250 19.62 11.64 5.88
CA GLY A 250 19.24 10.31 5.37
C GLY A 250 17.82 10.31 4.85
N GLY A 251 16.88 10.98 5.53
CA GLY A 251 15.52 11.10 5.03
C GLY A 251 14.60 10.08 5.68
N ASN A 252 13.74 9.43 4.90
CA ASN A 252 12.86 8.36 5.38
C ASN A 252 13.38 7.01 4.90
N GLY A 253 13.48 6.05 5.81
CA GLY A 253 13.94 4.70 5.51
C GLY A 253 14.95 4.27 6.56
N THR A 254 15.83 3.33 6.21
CA THR A 254 16.95 2.93 7.07
C THR A 254 18.28 3.33 6.43
N ASP A 255 18.80 4.48 6.85
CA ASP A 255 19.89 5.15 6.15
C ASP A 255 21.25 4.85 6.75
N THR A 256 22.25 4.78 5.89
CA THR A 256 23.63 4.46 6.25
C THR A 256 24.56 5.65 6.04
N LEU A 257 25.20 6.10 7.11
CA LEU A 257 26.29 7.05 7.05
C LEU A 257 27.64 6.33 7.17
N ILE A 258 28.47 6.47 6.13
CA ILE A 258 29.83 5.94 6.10
C ILE A 258 30.81 7.09 6.28
N ILE A 259 31.67 7.04 7.30
CA ILE A 259 32.72 8.04 7.52
C ILE A 259 34.09 7.37 7.58
N THR A 260 35.01 7.89 6.77
CA THR A 260 36.39 7.37 6.67
C THR A 260 37.45 8.44 6.98
N GLY A 261 38.66 8.00 7.30
CA GLY A 261 39.82 8.86 7.53
C GLY A 261 39.97 9.29 8.99
N GLY A 262 40.15 10.59 9.21
CA GLY A 262 40.52 11.14 10.51
C GLY A 262 41.95 10.81 10.92
N THR A 263 42.24 11.09 12.19
CA THR A 263 43.47 10.75 12.89
C THR A 263 43.13 10.18 14.26
N VAL A 264 44.10 9.56 14.93
CA VAL A 264 43.95 9.03 16.30
C VAL A 264 43.57 10.06 17.36
N ASN A 265 43.64 11.36 17.05
CA ASN A 265 43.24 12.43 17.96
C ASN A 265 41.84 13.00 17.64
N ASP A 266 41.24 12.58 16.53
CA ASP A 266 39.89 12.99 16.18
C ASP A 266 38.86 12.20 16.99
N ILE A 267 37.72 12.84 17.25
CA ILE A 267 36.62 12.26 18.00
C ILE A 267 35.34 12.47 17.18
N ILE A 268 34.56 11.41 16.99
CA ILE A 268 33.18 11.51 16.51
C ILE A 268 32.26 11.29 17.71
N SER A 269 31.35 12.23 17.95
CA SER A 269 30.26 12.04 18.90
C SER A 269 28.95 11.96 18.13
N ILE A 270 28.23 10.86 18.31
CA ILE A 270 26.96 10.56 17.67
C ILE A 270 25.90 10.45 18.77
N ASP A 271 24.87 11.27 18.66
CA ASP A 271 23.67 11.20 19.48
C ASP A 271 22.47 11.09 18.53
N THR A 272 22.09 9.85 18.24
CA THR A 272 21.02 9.55 17.28
C THR A 272 19.65 10.03 17.76
N SER A 273 19.48 10.29 19.07
CA SER A 273 18.27 10.89 19.64
C SER A 273 18.11 12.37 19.28
N ASN A 274 19.19 13.03 18.84
CA ASN A 274 19.17 14.42 18.43
C ASN A 274 18.57 14.57 17.03
N THR A 275 17.28 14.95 17.00
CA THR A 275 16.53 15.15 15.76
C THR A 275 16.96 16.39 14.94
N THR A 276 17.91 17.17 15.45
CA THR A 276 18.40 18.38 14.77
C THR A 276 19.82 18.22 14.24
N ASN A 277 20.65 17.44 14.93
CA ASN A 277 22.00 17.12 14.51
C ASN A 277 22.52 15.90 15.29
N GLN A 278 22.57 14.73 14.66
CA GLN A 278 23.08 13.49 15.22
C GLN A 278 24.60 13.52 15.40
N LEU A 279 25.35 14.30 14.61
CA LEU A 279 26.81 14.37 14.73
C LEU A 279 27.25 15.70 15.32
N ASP A 280 27.95 15.68 16.46
CA ASP A 280 28.54 16.88 17.06
C ASP A 280 29.87 17.24 16.36
N ILE A 281 29.78 17.61 15.08
CA ILE A 281 30.90 18.13 14.30
C ILE A 281 30.67 19.63 14.07
N PRO A 282 31.66 20.50 14.38
CA PRO A 282 31.53 21.93 14.12
C PRO A 282 31.21 22.21 12.66
N GLU A 283 30.26 23.11 12.44
CA GLU A 283 29.84 23.56 11.11
C GLU A 283 29.16 22.47 10.27
N THR A 284 28.75 21.32 10.82
CA THR A 284 28.07 20.29 10.02
C THR A 284 26.82 19.82 10.71
N THR A 285 25.75 19.69 9.92
CA THR A 285 24.46 19.18 10.38
C THR A 285 24.18 17.85 9.70
N VAL A 286 24.01 16.79 10.49
CA VAL A 286 23.72 15.42 10.03
C VAL A 286 22.50 14.91 10.78
N PHE A 287 21.48 14.37 10.11
CA PHE A 287 20.35 13.74 10.82
C PHE A 287 19.60 12.71 9.96
N GLY A 288 18.80 11.86 10.61
CA GLY A 288 17.99 10.84 9.96
C GLY A 288 18.80 9.63 9.52
N PHE A 289 19.70 9.13 10.38
CA PHE A 289 20.48 7.91 10.13
C PHE A 289 20.33 6.93 11.30
N GLU A 290 20.19 5.65 10.96
CA GLU A 290 20.08 4.51 11.89
C GLU A 290 21.30 3.58 11.79
N ARG A 291 22.06 3.67 10.69
CA ARG A 291 23.27 2.86 10.46
C ARG A 291 24.50 3.73 10.30
N PHE A 292 25.56 3.38 11.01
CA PHE A 292 26.85 4.06 10.96
C PHE A 292 27.98 3.05 10.67
N ASP A 293 28.60 3.16 9.49
CA ASP A 293 29.84 2.44 9.17
C ASP A 293 31.04 3.39 9.28
N LEU A 294 31.73 3.27 10.40
CA LEU A 294 32.89 4.08 10.77
C LEU A 294 34.17 3.23 10.75
N SER A 295 34.14 2.07 10.08
CA SER A 295 35.28 1.14 10.04
C SER A 295 36.53 1.71 9.36
N GLY A 296 36.37 2.78 8.58
CA GLY A 296 37.48 3.54 8.00
C GLY A 296 37.98 4.69 8.86
N PHE A 297 37.40 4.95 10.04
CA PHE A 297 37.77 6.04 10.93
C PHE A 297 38.89 5.62 11.91
N THR A 298 39.83 6.52 12.15
CA THR A 298 41.04 6.23 12.95
C THR A 298 41.05 6.84 14.34
N GLY A 299 40.10 7.73 14.63
CA GLY A 299 39.92 8.34 15.95
C GLY A 299 39.01 7.50 16.85
N THR A 300 38.59 8.09 17.97
CA THR A 300 37.63 7.46 18.90
C THR A 300 36.21 7.88 18.58
N ILE A 301 35.26 6.99 18.79
CA ILE A 301 33.83 7.22 18.59
C ILE A 301 33.10 7.15 19.92
N SER A 302 32.23 8.11 20.17
CA SER A 302 31.18 8.03 21.19
C SER A 302 29.85 7.96 20.47
N PHE A 303 29.09 6.90 20.67
CA PHE A 303 27.81 6.67 20.03
C PHE A 303 26.74 6.45 21.10
N ASN A 304 25.64 7.19 21.03
CA ASN A 304 24.42 6.92 21.77
C ASN A 304 23.29 6.71 20.75
N GLY A 305 22.76 5.51 20.71
CA GLY A 305 21.66 5.10 19.85
C GLY A 305 20.29 5.58 20.35
N THR A 306 19.25 5.19 19.62
CA THR A 306 17.88 5.68 19.73
C THR A 306 17.04 4.78 20.64
N THR A 307 15.71 4.79 20.45
CA THR A 307 14.82 3.76 20.97
C THR A 307 14.41 2.73 19.90
N GLY A 308 14.99 2.83 18.71
CA GLY A 308 14.83 1.90 17.59
C GLY A 308 16.03 0.97 17.47
N ASN A 309 16.06 0.12 16.45
CA ASN A 309 17.17 -0.80 16.24
C ASN A 309 18.31 -0.08 15.50
N ASP A 310 19.42 0.11 16.18
CA ASP A 310 20.59 0.82 15.67
C ASP A 310 21.71 -0.15 15.24
N SER A 311 22.49 0.24 14.24
CA SER A 311 23.66 -0.54 13.78
C SER A 311 24.88 0.34 13.65
N VAL A 312 25.86 0.15 14.54
CA VAL A 312 27.12 0.89 14.51
C VAL A 312 28.31 -0.03 14.37
N LYS A 313 29.21 0.35 13.47
CA LYS A 313 30.52 -0.25 13.30
C LYS A 313 31.59 0.81 13.50
N GLY A 314 32.28 0.72 14.63
CA GLY A 314 33.41 1.54 15.05
C GLY A 314 34.66 1.32 14.22
N GLY A 315 35.71 2.04 14.61
CA GLY A 315 36.91 2.26 13.82
C GLY A 315 38.11 1.46 14.30
N THR A 316 39.24 2.15 14.44
CA THR A 316 40.49 1.60 15.03
C THR A 316 40.83 2.21 16.39
N GLY A 317 39.97 3.11 16.88
CA GLY A 317 40.11 3.76 18.18
C GLY A 317 39.56 2.90 19.31
N ASN A 318 39.64 3.40 20.54
CA ASN A 318 38.90 2.82 21.65
C ASN A 318 37.56 3.55 21.73
N ASP A 319 36.50 2.87 21.34
CA ASP A 319 35.18 3.45 21.11
C ASP A 319 34.24 3.18 22.30
N ASP A 320 33.26 4.06 22.48
CA ASP A 320 32.20 3.96 23.50
C ASP A 320 30.85 3.95 22.78
N LEU A 321 30.27 2.75 22.62
CA LEU A 321 29.09 2.50 21.81
C LEU A 321 27.92 2.07 22.69
N GLY A 322 26.93 2.96 22.81
CA GLY A 322 25.65 2.73 23.47
C GLY A 322 24.52 2.52 22.45
N GLY A 323 23.80 1.39 22.52
CA GLY A 323 22.70 1.04 21.60
C GLY A 323 21.38 1.77 21.88
N GLY A 324 20.97 1.87 23.14
CA GLY A 324 19.72 2.51 23.54
C GLY A 324 18.59 1.50 23.77
N ASP A 325 17.35 1.87 23.50
CA ASP A 325 16.29 0.84 23.49
C ASP A 325 16.21 0.27 22.07
N GLY A 326 16.00 -1.03 21.89
CA GLY A 326 15.97 -1.62 20.56
C GLY A 326 16.79 -2.91 20.51
N ASN A 327 16.75 -3.59 19.37
CA ASN A 327 17.65 -4.72 19.12
C ASN A 327 18.83 -4.21 18.31
N ASP A 328 19.93 -3.88 18.98
CA ASP A 328 21.04 -3.15 18.40
C ASP A 328 22.17 -4.07 17.95
N THR A 329 22.97 -3.60 16.99
CA THR A 329 24.21 -4.26 16.59
C THR A 329 25.38 -3.32 16.83
N LEU A 330 26.23 -3.67 17.80
CA LEU A 330 27.37 -2.88 18.24
C LEU A 330 28.67 -3.62 17.91
N ASN A 331 29.45 -3.05 17.00
CA ASN A 331 30.78 -3.54 16.66
C ASN A 331 31.79 -2.43 16.89
N GLY A 332 32.64 -2.55 17.91
CA GLY A 332 33.68 -1.56 18.22
C GLY A 332 34.74 -1.41 17.13
N GLY A 333 34.91 -2.42 16.28
CA GLY A 333 36.03 -2.50 15.38
C GLY A 333 37.30 -2.90 16.15
N ALA A 334 38.45 -2.39 15.72
CA ALA A 334 39.69 -2.67 16.41
C ALA A 334 39.89 -1.65 17.54
N GLY A 335 40.11 -2.10 18.76
CA GLY A 335 40.23 -1.15 19.87
C GLY A 335 40.12 -1.89 21.18
N ALA A 336 40.15 -1.17 22.30
CA ALA A 336 39.59 -1.69 23.53
C ALA A 336 38.29 -0.94 23.77
N ASP A 337 37.18 -1.54 23.36
CA ASP A 337 35.92 -0.82 23.18
C ASP A 337 34.96 -1.06 24.36
N LEU A 338 34.09 -0.08 24.60
CA LEU A 338 32.99 -0.18 25.54
C LEU A 338 31.69 -0.34 24.75
N LEU A 339 30.98 -1.44 24.96
CA LEU A 339 29.74 -1.75 24.25
C LEU A 339 28.60 -1.93 25.27
N GLY A 340 27.50 -1.21 25.11
CA GLY A 340 26.31 -1.35 25.95
C GLY A 340 25.03 -1.13 25.16
N GLY A 341 24.28 -2.19 24.94
CA GLY A 341 23.05 -2.22 24.15
C GLY A 341 21.90 -1.58 24.91
N SER A 342 21.75 -1.87 26.20
CA SER A 342 20.60 -1.47 27.03
C SER A 342 19.39 -2.35 26.77
N THR A 343 18.17 -1.86 26.52
CA THR A 343 17.01 -2.79 26.49
C THR A 343 16.73 -3.31 25.09
N GLY A 344 16.44 -4.60 24.97
CA GLY A 344 16.16 -5.31 23.73
C GLY A 344 17.18 -6.43 23.55
N ASN A 345 17.09 -7.15 22.45
CA ASN A 345 17.99 -8.28 22.19
C ASN A 345 19.14 -7.80 21.30
N ASP A 346 20.26 -7.52 21.94
CA ASP A 346 21.40 -6.86 21.33
C ASP A 346 22.45 -7.84 20.83
N THR A 347 23.24 -7.39 19.86
CA THR A 347 24.39 -8.13 19.31
C THR A 347 25.68 -7.35 19.48
N TYR A 348 26.62 -7.94 20.19
CA TYR A 348 27.95 -7.39 20.46
C TYR A 348 29.01 -8.13 19.65
N VAL A 349 29.73 -7.41 18.78
CA VAL A 349 30.88 -7.98 18.05
C VAL A 349 32.16 -7.65 18.82
N VAL A 350 32.87 -8.69 19.26
CA VAL A 350 34.12 -8.54 20.03
C VAL A 350 35.29 -9.19 19.29
N ASP A 351 36.35 -8.41 19.11
CA ASP A 351 37.57 -8.84 18.41
C ASP A 351 38.85 -8.58 19.22
N ASN A 352 38.72 -7.86 20.34
CA ASN A 352 39.83 -7.50 21.20
C ASN A 352 39.60 -7.96 22.64
N VAL A 353 40.68 -8.42 23.29
CA VAL A 353 40.64 -8.81 24.71
C VAL A 353 40.35 -7.61 25.63
N GLY A 354 40.56 -6.39 25.13
CA GLY A 354 40.25 -5.15 25.81
C GLY A 354 38.76 -4.78 25.80
N ASP A 355 37.94 -5.43 24.98
CA ASP A 355 36.52 -5.10 24.84
C ASP A 355 35.75 -5.36 26.14
N VAL A 356 34.82 -4.47 26.45
CA VAL A 356 33.99 -4.51 27.63
C VAL A 356 32.53 -4.35 27.22
N ILE A 357 31.78 -5.43 27.40
CA ILE A 357 30.32 -5.38 27.33
C ILE A 357 29.74 -4.99 28.70
N ILE A 358 28.85 -4.00 28.73
CA ILE A 358 28.01 -3.62 29.87
C ILE A 358 26.59 -4.11 29.60
N GLU A 359 26.10 -4.97 30.48
CA GLU A 359 24.74 -5.54 30.41
C GLU A 359 24.06 -5.61 31.78
N PHE A 360 22.75 -5.36 31.84
CA PHE A 360 21.96 -5.41 33.06
C PHE A 360 20.83 -6.45 33.04
N LEU A 361 20.34 -6.77 34.24
CA LEU A 361 19.33 -7.80 34.42
C LEU A 361 17.98 -7.42 33.77
N ASN A 362 17.40 -8.36 33.03
CA ASN A 362 16.10 -8.25 32.33
C ASN A 362 16.09 -7.21 31.19
N GLN A 363 17.20 -7.08 30.49
CA GLN A 363 17.30 -6.18 29.35
C GLN A 363 17.07 -6.87 28.01
N GLY A 364 17.38 -8.15 27.87
CA GLY A 364 17.06 -8.89 26.66
C GLY A 364 17.50 -10.34 26.72
N ILE A 365 17.62 -10.94 25.54
CA ILE A 365 18.45 -12.12 25.29
C ILE A 365 19.53 -11.68 24.32
N ASP A 366 20.74 -11.59 24.83
CA ASP A 366 21.81 -10.85 24.16
C ASP A 366 22.87 -11.80 23.61
N THR A 367 23.38 -11.45 22.43
CA THR A 367 24.33 -12.26 21.67
C THR A 367 25.70 -11.62 21.63
N VAL A 368 26.73 -12.38 21.97
CA VAL A 368 28.11 -12.03 21.67
C VAL A 368 28.60 -12.80 20.46
N GLU A 369 29.04 -12.08 19.45
CA GLU A 369 29.77 -12.61 18.30
C GLU A 369 31.27 -12.36 18.51
N SER A 370 32.05 -13.43 18.70
CA SER A 370 33.47 -13.28 19.06
C SER A 370 34.41 -13.91 18.05
N SER A 371 35.41 -13.15 17.61
CA SER A 371 36.54 -13.66 16.82
C SER A 371 37.77 -14.06 17.68
N ILE A 372 37.62 -13.99 19.00
CA ILE A 372 38.62 -14.35 20.01
C ILE A 372 38.08 -15.37 21.00
N THR A 373 38.94 -15.87 21.89
CA THR A 373 38.44 -16.66 23.03
C THR A 373 37.66 -15.74 23.97
N TRP A 374 36.43 -16.10 24.29
CA TRP A 374 35.53 -15.25 25.05
C TRP A 374 34.87 -15.97 26.23
N THR A 375 34.58 -15.21 27.28
CA THR A 375 33.81 -15.65 28.44
C THR A 375 32.65 -14.69 28.62
N LEU A 376 31.42 -15.20 28.56
CA LEU A 376 30.22 -14.40 28.81
C LEU A 376 30.26 -13.84 30.24
N LYS A 377 30.09 -12.53 30.35
CA LYS A 377 29.85 -11.87 31.65
C LYS A 377 28.40 -12.08 32.07
N ASN A 378 28.02 -11.57 33.25
CA ASN A 378 26.64 -11.69 33.73
C ASN A 378 25.65 -11.07 32.72
N HIS A 379 24.44 -11.64 32.68
CA HIS A 379 23.31 -11.17 31.85
C HIS A 379 23.48 -11.32 30.33
N LEU A 380 24.49 -12.07 29.88
CA LEU A 380 24.62 -12.45 28.47
C LEU A 380 24.24 -13.92 28.32
N GLU A 381 23.43 -14.24 27.31
CA GLU A 381 22.84 -15.56 27.11
C GLU A 381 23.49 -16.32 25.95
N ASP A 382 23.74 -15.66 24.82
CA ASP A 382 24.19 -16.30 23.58
C ASP A 382 25.65 -15.92 23.25
N LEU A 383 26.45 -16.92 22.88
CA LEU A 383 27.81 -16.75 22.36
C LEU A 383 27.97 -17.50 21.04
N THR A 384 28.42 -16.79 20.01
CA THR A 384 28.80 -17.37 18.72
C THR A 384 30.25 -17.07 18.42
N LEU A 385 31.08 -18.11 18.33
CA LEU A 385 32.46 -17.99 17.91
C LEU A 385 32.54 -17.87 16.38
N GLN A 386 33.34 -16.94 15.88
CA GLN A 386 33.53 -16.67 14.47
C GLN A 386 34.90 -17.13 13.95
N GLY A 387 35.03 -17.21 12.62
CA GLY A 387 36.29 -17.54 11.96
C GLY A 387 36.64 -19.02 11.99
N THR A 388 37.93 -19.31 11.77
CA THR A 388 38.44 -20.70 11.60
C THR A 388 39.55 -21.06 12.58
N THR A 389 39.96 -20.10 13.42
CA THR A 389 40.97 -20.29 14.47
C THR A 389 40.40 -21.10 15.63
N ALA A 390 41.24 -21.89 16.28
CA ALA A 390 40.86 -22.60 17.50
C ALA A 390 40.76 -21.60 18.67
N ILE A 391 39.57 -21.03 18.83
CA ILE A 391 39.17 -20.16 19.95
C ILE A 391 38.16 -20.89 20.84
N ASN A 392 37.96 -20.42 22.05
CA ASN A 392 37.14 -21.11 23.05
C ASN A 392 36.01 -20.22 23.55
N GLY A 393 34.93 -20.85 23.99
CA GLY A 393 33.76 -20.17 24.54
C GLY A 393 33.48 -20.66 25.95
N THR A 394 33.24 -19.74 26.88
CA THR A 394 32.83 -20.05 28.25
C THR A 394 31.58 -19.25 28.58
N GLY A 395 30.52 -19.93 29.05
CA GLY A 395 29.31 -19.30 29.55
C GLY A 395 29.44 -18.80 30.98
N ASN A 396 28.31 -18.49 31.60
CA ASN A 396 28.18 -17.93 32.94
C ASN A 396 27.29 -18.82 33.84
N ASN A 397 26.44 -18.23 34.69
CA ASN A 397 25.54 -18.99 35.57
C ASN A 397 24.08 -19.06 35.05
N LEU A 398 23.83 -18.52 33.86
CA LEU A 398 22.54 -18.52 33.17
C LEU A 398 22.44 -19.72 32.23
N ASN A 399 21.28 -19.92 31.63
CA ASN A 399 21.14 -20.92 30.57
C ASN A 399 21.76 -20.35 29.30
N ASN A 400 22.98 -20.73 28.96
CA ASN A 400 23.69 -20.19 27.81
C ASN A 400 23.51 -21.03 26.54
N ARG A 401 23.45 -20.36 25.39
CA ARG A 401 23.62 -21.01 24.08
C ARG A 401 24.97 -20.64 23.50
N ILE A 402 25.85 -21.63 23.35
CA ILE A 402 27.22 -21.41 22.86
C ILE A 402 27.41 -22.18 21.56
N THR A 403 27.75 -21.46 20.49
CA THR A 403 28.03 -22.01 19.16
C THR A 403 29.52 -21.84 18.85
N GLY A 404 30.20 -22.95 18.59
CA GLY A 404 31.58 -22.98 18.12
C GLY A 404 31.72 -22.56 16.66
N ASN A 405 32.96 -22.38 16.23
CA ASN A 405 33.32 -21.99 14.86
C ASN A 405 33.77 -23.23 14.07
N THR A 406 34.61 -23.07 13.03
CA THR A 406 35.11 -24.22 12.27
C THR A 406 36.45 -24.80 12.78
N GLY A 407 37.00 -24.22 13.83
CA GLY A 407 38.22 -24.67 14.50
C GLY A 407 37.90 -25.64 15.62
N ASN A 408 38.93 -26.28 16.19
CA ASN A 408 38.74 -27.16 17.34
C ASN A 408 38.46 -26.30 18.59
N ASN A 409 37.22 -26.23 19.05
CA ASN A 409 36.82 -25.39 20.16
C ASN A 409 36.75 -26.16 21.49
N LEU A 410 37.15 -25.50 22.58
CA LEU A 410 36.71 -25.86 23.93
C LEU A 410 35.50 -25.00 24.28
N LEU A 411 34.33 -25.63 24.38
CA LEU A 411 33.09 -24.97 24.81
C LEU A 411 32.73 -25.42 26.22
N ASN A 412 32.56 -24.45 27.11
CA ASN A 412 32.17 -24.66 28.50
C ASN A 412 30.86 -23.90 28.78
N GLY A 413 29.79 -24.62 29.12
CA GLY A 413 28.48 -24.04 29.44
C GLY A 413 28.50 -23.24 30.73
N GLY A 414 28.98 -23.85 31.82
CA GLY A 414 29.11 -23.17 33.11
C GLY A 414 28.11 -23.71 34.11
N ALA A 415 27.29 -22.86 34.70
CA ALA A 415 26.13 -23.33 35.45
C ALA A 415 24.87 -22.88 34.70
N GLY A 416 23.80 -23.64 34.81
CA GLY A 416 22.60 -23.40 34.00
C GLY A 416 22.26 -24.63 33.17
N ALA A 417 21.13 -24.59 32.48
CA ALA A 417 20.77 -25.60 31.49
C ALA A 417 21.23 -25.12 30.11
N ASP A 418 22.44 -25.52 29.72
CA ASP A 418 23.12 -24.93 28.57
C ASP A 418 22.85 -25.69 27.27
N THR A 419 23.00 -25.02 26.14
CA THR A 419 23.04 -25.65 24.81
C THR A 419 24.37 -25.36 24.14
N LEU A 420 25.19 -26.39 23.95
CA LEU A 420 26.52 -26.29 23.34
C LEU A 420 26.50 -26.92 21.95
N LEU A 421 26.78 -26.10 20.92
CA LEU A 421 26.89 -26.52 19.53
C LEU A 421 28.38 -26.47 19.13
N GLY A 422 29.00 -27.62 18.87
CA GLY A 422 30.44 -27.71 18.59
C GLY A 422 30.88 -26.97 17.32
N GLY A 423 30.06 -26.99 16.26
CA GLY A 423 30.44 -26.41 14.98
C GLY A 423 31.11 -27.45 14.07
N LEU A 424 32.19 -27.08 13.38
CA LEU A 424 33.04 -28.06 12.67
C LEU A 424 34.35 -28.21 13.41
N GLY A 425 35.01 -29.35 13.25
CA GLY A 425 36.29 -29.61 13.91
C GLY A 425 36.17 -30.60 15.07
N ASN A 426 37.27 -30.80 15.77
CA ASN A 426 37.34 -31.71 16.91
C ASN A 426 37.11 -30.94 18.21
N ASP A 427 35.86 -30.80 18.60
CA ASP A 427 35.47 -29.97 19.75
C ASP A 427 35.46 -30.74 21.06
N THR A 428 35.66 -30.01 22.15
CA THR A 428 35.45 -30.48 23.52
C THR A 428 34.32 -29.69 24.14
N LEU A 429 33.21 -30.36 24.47
CA LEU A 429 32.03 -29.72 25.07
C LEU A 429 31.88 -30.14 26.53
N THR A 430 31.80 -29.16 27.44
CA THR A 430 31.64 -29.37 28.88
C THR A 430 30.46 -28.55 29.39
N GLY A 431 29.35 -29.19 29.79
CA GLY A 431 28.16 -28.48 30.29
C GLY A 431 28.31 -27.97 31.73
N ASN A 432 29.06 -28.70 32.56
CA ASN A 432 29.19 -28.43 34.00
C ASN A 432 27.86 -28.61 34.77
N ALA A 433 27.32 -27.56 35.41
CA ALA A 433 26.25 -27.72 36.40
C ALA A 433 24.87 -27.37 35.82
N GLY A 434 24.06 -28.39 35.54
CA GLY A 434 22.66 -28.22 35.16
C GLY A 434 22.23 -29.31 34.19
N SER A 435 21.19 -29.04 33.41
CA SER A 435 20.66 -30.00 32.43
C SER A 435 21.03 -29.57 31.02
N ASP A 436 22.20 -30.01 30.57
CA ASP A 436 22.81 -29.49 29.34
C ASP A 436 22.44 -30.31 28.10
N THR A 437 22.39 -29.62 26.97
CA THR A 437 22.21 -30.19 25.64
C THR A 437 23.49 -30.03 24.83
N PHE A 438 24.00 -31.13 24.29
CA PHE A 438 25.19 -31.16 23.45
C PHE A 438 24.81 -31.50 22.01
N ILE A 439 25.19 -30.63 21.07
CA ILE A 439 25.11 -30.86 19.64
C ILE A 439 26.54 -30.86 19.12
N GLY A 440 27.09 -32.05 18.89
CA GLY A 440 28.45 -32.20 18.35
C GLY A 440 28.60 -31.68 16.92
N GLY A 441 29.84 -31.50 16.48
CA GLY A 441 30.18 -31.12 15.11
C GLY A 441 30.21 -32.28 14.11
N PHE A 442 30.32 -31.95 12.82
CA PHE A 442 30.42 -32.90 11.70
C PHE A 442 31.87 -33.20 11.28
#